data_AF-A0A6G0Q659-F1
#
_entry.id   AF-A0A6G0Q659-F1
#
_cell.length_a   1.000
_cell.length_b   1.000
_cell.length_c   1.000
_cell.angle_alpha   90.00
_cell.angle_beta   90.00
_cell.angle_gamma   90.00
#
_symmetry.space_group_name_H-M   'P 1'
#
loop_
_entity.id
_entity.type
_entity.pdbx_description
1 polymer ?
#
loop_
_entity_poly.entity_id
_entity_poly.type
_entity_poly.pdbx_seq_one_letter_code
_entity_poly.pdbx_strand_id
1 'polypeptide(L)' 'MIAEFVDDGALIVKYVSTTENVADIFTKALGPQRFEYLREKLSMENVLTAWESRGA' A
#
# COMPACT_ATOMS: atom_id res chain seq x y z
N MET A 1 -8.96 17.97 9.37
CA MET A 1 -8.47 16.56 9.31
C MET A 1 -9.00 15.89 8.03
N ILE A 2 -8.44 14.78 7.53
CA ILE A 2 -8.99 14.06 6.36
C ILE A 2 -10.49 13.77 6.50
N ALA A 3 -10.96 13.49 7.73
CA ALA A 3 -12.36 13.24 8.05
C ALA A 3 -13.30 14.41 7.67
N GLU A 4 -12.90 15.66 7.89
CA GLU A 4 -13.72 16.84 7.55
C GLU A 4 -14.03 16.91 6.05
N PHE A 5 -13.06 16.56 5.19
CA PHE A 5 -13.28 16.53 3.75
C PHE A 5 -14.23 15.39 3.31
N VAL A 6 -14.30 14.32 4.10
CA VAL A 6 -15.26 13.22 3.87
C VAL A 6 -16.66 13.66 4.27
N ASP A 7 -16.78 14.30 5.44
CA ASP A 7 -18.05 14.80 5.97
C ASP A 7 -18.64 15.88 5.06
N ASP A 8 -17.81 16.78 4.53
CA ASP A 8 -18.20 17.84 3.59
C ASP A 8 -18.46 17.30 2.16
N GLY A 9 -18.28 16.00 1.92
CA GLY A 9 -18.48 15.36 0.61
C GLY A 9 -17.43 15.70 -0.45
N ALA A 10 -16.39 16.46 -0.08
CA ALA A 10 -15.26 16.80 -0.95
C ALA A 10 -14.34 15.60 -1.25
N LEU A 11 -14.38 14.56 -0.42
CA LEU A 11 -13.61 13.33 -0.55
C LEU A 11 -14.49 12.09 -0.35
N ILE A 12 -14.63 11.27 -1.38
CA ILE A 12 -15.35 9.99 -1.28
C ILE A 12 -14.35 8.87 -1.01
N VAL A 13 -14.43 8.27 0.17
CA VAL A 13 -13.63 7.10 0.57
C VAL A 13 -14.48 5.83 0.52
N LYS A 14 -13.92 4.77 -0.06
CA LYS A 14 -14.54 3.44 -0.03
C LYS A 14 -13.98 2.67 1.17
N TYR A 15 -14.87 1.99 1.88
CA TYR A 15 -14.44 1.04 2.90
C TYR A 15 -13.61 -0.08 2.25
N VAL A 16 -12.48 -0.40 2.87
CA VAL A 16 -11.65 -1.55 2.51
C VAL A 16 -11.41 -2.36 3.79
N SER A 17 -11.56 -3.68 3.69
CA SER A 17 -11.32 -4.57 4.83
C SER A 17 -9.86 -4.45 5.30
N THR A 18 -9.59 -4.64 6.60
CA THR A 18 -8.21 -4.64 7.12
C THR A 18 -7.34 -5.70 6.42
N THR A 19 -7.97 -6.79 5.97
CA THR A 19 -7.31 -7.87 5.21
C THR A 19 -6.96 -7.48 3.77
N GLU A 20 -7.43 -6.34 3.29
CA GLU A 20 -7.19 -5.87 1.92
C GLU A 20 -6.63 -4.44 1.85
N ASN A 21 -6.55 -3.74 2.98
CA ASN A 21 -6.05 -2.38 3.02
C ASN A 21 -4.53 -2.34 2.79
N VAL A 22 -4.13 -2.02 1.56
CA VAL A 22 -2.72 -1.96 1.15
C VAL A 22 -1.94 -0.92 1.97
N ALA A 23 -2.59 0.15 2.43
CA ALA A 23 -1.94 1.19 3.24
C ALA A 23 -1.43 0.68 4.61
N ASP A 24 -1.91 -0.47 5.07
CA ASP A 24 -1.43 -1.10 6.31
C ASP A 24 0.09 -1.37 6.26
N ILE A 25 0.67 -1.58 5.06
CA ILE A 25 2.12 -1.80 4.89
C ILE A 25 2.97 -0.61 5.36
N PHE A 26 2.42 0.60 5.32
CA PHE A 26 3.13 1.83 5.70
C PHE A 26 2.84 2.29 7.14
N THR A 27 1.84 1.70 7.79
CA THR A 27 1.25 2.26 9.03
C THR A 27 1.23 1.28 10.20
N LYS A 28 1.41 -0.03 9.96
CA LYS A 28 1.33 -1.08 10.98
C LYS A 28 2.61 -1.89 11.06
N ALA A 29 2.88 -2.44 12.24
CA ALA A 29 3.88 -3.49 12.43
C ALA A 29 3.30 -4.84 11.97
N LEU A 30 3.59 -5.21 10.73
CA LEU A 30 3.07 -6.43 10.11
C LEU A 30 4.02 -7.63 10.30
N GLY A 31 3.45 -8.82 10.45
CA GLY A 31 4.21 -10.06 10.35
C GLY A 31 4.66 -10.33 8.90
N PRO A 32 5.72 -11.13 8.69
CA PRO A 32 6.35 -11.31 7.38
C PRO A 32 5.38 -11.73 6.26
N GLN A 33 4.52 -12.72 6.52
CA GLN A 33 3.54 -13.22 5.55
C GLN A 33 2.58 -12.12 5.07
N ARG A 34 2.16 -11.26 6.00
CA ARG A 34 1.22 -10.17 5.72
C ARG A 34 1.90 -9.04 4.96
N PHE A 35 3.15 -8.75 5.31
CA PHE A 35 3.98 -7.77 4.62
C PHE A 35 4.19 -8.16 3.15
N GLU A 36 4.61 -9.40 2.88
CA GLU A 36 4.85 -9.87 1.51
C GLU A 36 3.57 -9.86 0.67
N TYR A 37 2.44 -10.34 1.22
CA TYR A 37 1.15 -10.29 0.53
C TYR A 37 0.74 -8.87 0.11
N LEU A 38 0.94 -7.87 0.98
CA LEU A 38 0.62 -6.48 0.65
C LEU A 38 1.66 -5.87 -0.29
N ARG A 39 2.93 -6.26 -0.19
CA ARG A 39 4.00 -5.82 -1.09
C ARG A 39 3.71 -6.25 -2.52
N GLU A 40 3.26 -7.47 -2.75
CA GLU A 40 2.91 -7.97 -4.09
C GLU A 40 1.78 -7.17 -4.77
N LYS A 41 0.92 -6.50 -3.97
CA LYS A 41 -0.15 -5.64 -4.49
C LYS A 41 0.34 -4.25 -4.87
N LEU A 42 1.50 -3.83 -4.37
CA LEU A 42 2.15 -2.64 -4.88
C LEU A 42 2.71 -3.03 -6.24
N SER A 43 2.26 -2.40 -7.32
CA SER A 43 2.75 -2.61 -8.68
C SER A 43 4.19 -2.08 -8.84
N MET A 44 5.10 -2.61 -8.02
CA MET A 44 6.49 -2.24 -7.90
C MET A 44 7.35 -3.37 -8.43
N GLU A 45 8.35 -3.03 -9.22
CA GLU A 45 9.35 -3.97 -9.68
C GLU A 45 10.31 -4.36 -8.54
N ASN A 46 10.93 -5.53 -8.68
CA ASN A 46 12.01 -5.93 -7.78
C ASN A 46 13.21 -5.00 -8.00
N VAL A 47 13.66 -4.34 -6.93
CA VAL A 47 14.76 -3.36 -6.98
C VAL A 47 16.06 -3.98 -7.47
N LEU A 48 16.36 -5.24 -7.11
CA LEU A 48 17.58 -5.91 -7.57
C LEU A 48 17.53 -6.16 -9.07
N THR A 49 16.41 -6.69 -9.56
CA THR A 49 16.19 -6.90 -11.00
C THR A 49 16.24 -5.59 -11.78
N ALA A 50 15.65 -4.52 -11.24
CA ALA A 50 15.65 -3.20 -11.84
C ALA A 50 17.03 -2.53 -11.81
N TRP A 51 17.85 -2.82 -10.80
CA TRP A 51 19.22 -2.32 -10.69
C TRP A 51 20.15 -3.02 -11.67
N GLU A 52 20.04 -4.35 -11.78
CA GLU A 52 20.80 -5.17 -12.72
C GLU A 52 20.52 -4.78 -14.18
N SER A 53 19.25 -4.51 -14.53
CA SER A 53 18.87 -4.08 -15.87
C SER A 53 19.37 -2.69 -16.26
N ARG A 54 19.71 -1.84 -15.28
CA ARG A 54 20.31 -0.51 -15.50
C ARG A 54 21.84 -0.52 -15.60
N GLY A 55 22.48 -1.57 -15.11
CA GLY A 55 23.94 -1.74 -15.13
C GLY A 55 24.48 -2.42 -16.39
N ALA A 56 23.61 -2.83 -17.32
CA ALA A 56 23.94 -3.51 -18.57
C ALA A 56 23.83 -2.58 -19.79
#